data_AF-A0A699WAB6-F1
#
_entry.id   AF-A0A699WAB6-F1
#
_cell.length_a   1.000
_cell.length_b   1.000
_cell.length_c   1.000
_cell.angle_alpha   90.00
_cell.angle_beta   90.00
_cell.angle_gamma   90.00
#
_symmetry.space_group_name_H-M   'P 1'
#
loop_
_entity.id
_entity.type
_entity.pdbx_description
1 polymer ?
#
loop_
_entity_poly.entity_id
_entity_poly.type
_entity_poly.pdbx_seq_one_letter_code
_entity_poly.pdbx_strand_id
1 'polypeptide(L)' 'RLKARYEALQRSQRNLLGEDLSPLNCKELESLEKQLDTSLKHIRSARVS' A
#
# COMPACT_ATOMS: atom_id res chain seq x y z
N ARG A 1 23.44 1.92 2.51
CA ARG A 1 22.43 1.68 1.43
C ARG A 1 21.25 0.80 1.86
N LEU A 2 21.46 -0.25 2.68
CA LEU A 2 20.38 -1.13 3.16
C LEU A 2 19.36 -0.42 4.06
N LYS A 3 19.84 0.39 5.03
CA LYS A 3 18.98 1.14 5.95
C LYS A 3 17.94 2.02 5.25
N ALA A 4 18.34 2.80 4.24
CA ALA A 4 17.43 3.65 3.48
C ALA A 4 16.36 2.84 2.69
N ARG A 5 16.73 1.66 2.17
CA ARG A 5 15.77 0.75 1.51
C ARG A 5 14.77 0.19 2.51
N TYR A 6 15.25 -0.18 3.70
CA TYR A 6 14.40 -0.65 4.79
C TYR A 6 13.40 0.43 5.22
N GLU A 7 13.85 1.66 5.44
CA GLU A 7 12.98 2.77 5.82
C GLU A 7 11.92 3.08 4.75
N ALA A 8 12.29 3.02 3.46
CA ALA A 8 11.33 3.18 2.37
C ALA A 8 10.29 2.06 2.36
N LEU A 9 10.71 0.81 2.56
CA LEU A 9 9.81 -0.34 2.64
C LEU A 9 8.87 -0.23 3.84
N GLN A 10 9.39 0.14 5.01
CA GLN A 10 8.59 0.32 6.22
C GLN A 10 7.55 1.44 6.08
N ARG A 11 7.91 2.55 5.43
CA ARG A 11 6.93 3.59 5.07
C ARG A 11 5.86 3.05 4.14
N SER A 12 6.24 2.32 3.09
CA SER A 12 5.28 1.71 2.18
C SER A 12 4.32 0.75 2.89
N GLN A 13 4.80 -0.03 3.86
CA GLN A 13 3.97 -0.93 4.65
C GLN A 13 2.94 -0.18 5.49
N ARG A 14 3.35 0.89 6.19
CA ARG A 14 2.43 1.75 6.96
C ARG A 14 1.33 2.34 6.07
N ASN A 15 1.69 2.86 4.90
CA ASN A 15 0.72 3.39 3.95
C ASN A 15 -0.30 2.31 3.52
N LEU A 16 0.16 1.09 3.23
CA LEU A 16 -0.74 -0.03 2.87
C LEU A 16 -1.69 -0.42 4.02
N LEU A 17 -1.34 -0.14 5.27
CA LEU A 17 -2.18 -0.35 6.45
C LEU A 17 -3.10 0.85 6.76
N GLY A 18 -3.04 1.92 5.96
CA GLY A 18 -3.80 3.15 6.19
C GLY A 18 -3.17 4.11 7.21
N GLU A 19 -1.90 3.89 7.56
CA GLU A 19 -1.13 4.73 8.48
C GLU A 19 -0.25 5.73 7.72
N ASP A 20 0.13 6.84 8.38
CA ASP A 20 1.04 7.86 7.85
C ASP A 20 0.71 8.35 6.42
N LEU A 21 -0.57 8.51 6.12
CA LEU A 21 -1.05 8.95 4.80
C LEU A 21 -0.90 10.45 4.56
N SER A 22 -0.77 11.25 5.62
CA SER A 22 -0.67 12.71 5.55
C SER A 22 0.38 13.26 4.57
N PRO A 23 1.57 12.63 4.39
CA PRO A 23 2.57 13.08 3.42
C PRO A 23 2.23 12.76 1.96
N LEU A 24 1.22 11.94 1.69
CA LEU A 24 0.83 11.54 0.34
C LEU A 24 -0.07 12.60 -0.29
N ASN A 25 0.19 12.91 -1.56
CA ASN A 25 -0.71 13.75 -2.33
C ASN A 25 -1.91 12.95 -2.89
N CYS A 26 -2.90 13.64 -3.45
CA CYS A 26 -4.12 13.00 -3.97
C CYS A 26 -3.84 11.91 -5.03
N LYS A 27 -2.85 12.11 -5.90
CA LYS A 27 -2.48 11.12 -6.93
C LYS A 27 -1.87 9.87 -6.32
N GLU A 28 -1.04 10.03 -5.29
CA GLU A 28 -0.44 8.92 -4.56
C GLU A 28 -1.49 8.14 -3.76
N LEU A 29 -2.44 8.85 -3.13
CA LEU A 29 -3.57 8.24 -2.41
C LEU A 29 -4.48 7.45 -3.37
N GLU A 30 -4.82 8.02 -4.53
CA GLU A 30 -5.63 7.32 -5.54
C GLU A 30 -4.92 6.07 -6.07
N SER A 31 -3.60 6.15 -6.29
CA SER A 31 -2.79 4.98 -6.67
C SER A 31 -2.79 3.90 -5.59
N LEU A 32 -2.66 4.31 -4.33
CA LEU A 32 -2.67 3.40 -3.18
C LEU A 32 -4.02 2.71 -3.04
N GLU A 33 -5.12 3.46 -3.17
CA GLU A 33 -6.48 2.92 -3.14
C GLU A 33 -6.71 1.88 -4.25
N LYS A 34 -6.34 2.21 -5.50
CA LYS A 34 -6.44 1.28 -6.63
C LYS A 34 -5.64 -0.01 -6.42
N GLN A 35 -4.43 0.11 -5.85
CA GLN A 35 -3.58 -1.04 -5.54
C GLN A 35 -4.22 -1.94 -4.48
N LEU A 36 -4.77 -1.35 -3.41
CA LEU A 36 -5.46 -2.08 -2.36
C LEU A 36 -6.72 -2.78 -2.88
N ASP A 37 -7.57 -2.07 -3.63
CA ASP A 37 -8.80 -2.63 -4.20
C ASP A 37 -8.52 -3.83 -5.11
N THR A 38 -7.55 -3.68 -6.03
CA THR A 38 -7.14 -4.76 -6.93
C THR A 38 -6.63 -5.98 -6.15
N SER A 39 -5.77 -5.76 -5.16
CA SER A 39 -5.19 -6.85 -4.36
C SER A 39 -6.25 -7.56 -3.52
N LEU A 40 -7.18 -6.82 -2.92
CA LEU A 40 -8.28 -7.37 -2.14
C LEU A 40 -9.25 -8.19 -3.01
N LYS A 41 -9.55 -7.73 -4.22
CA LYS A 41 -10.36 -8.50 -5.18
C LYS A 41 -9.69 -9.83 -5.53
N HIS A 42 -8.39 -9.82 -5.82
CA HIS A 42 -7.64 -11.05 -6.08
C HIS A 42 -7.63 -12.00 -4.87
N ILE A 43 -7.36 -11.51 -3.67
CA ILE A 43 -7.35 -12.33 -2.45
C ILE A 43 -8.72 -12.95 -2.19
N ARG A 44 -9.80 -12.16 -2.32
CA ARG A 44 -11.17 -12.66 -2.15
C ARG A 44 -11.52 -13.72 -3.19
N SER A 45 -11.16 -13.50 -4.46
CA SER A 45 -11.37 -14.48 -5.52
C SER A 45 -10.62 -15.78 -5.24
N ALA A 46 -9.37 -15.71 -4.80
CA ALA A 46 -8.54 -16.88 -4.48
C ALA A 46 -9.02 -17.65 -3.22
N ARG A 47 -9.75 -16.98 -2.33
CA ARG A 47 -10.33 -17.61 -1.12
C ARG A 47 -11.68 -18.26 -1.37
N VAL A 48 -12.36 -17.89 -2.46
CA VAL A 48 -13.69 -18.39 -2.84
C VAL A 48 -13.59 -19.52 -3.88
N SER A 49 -12.45 -19.66 -4.57
CA SER A 49 -12.08 -20.82 -5.39
C SER A 49 -11.60 -21.98 -4.55
#